data_AF-A0A8B8PYA8-F1
#
_entry.id   AF-A0A8B8PYA8-F1
#
_cell.length_a   1.000
_cell.length_b   1.000
_cell.length_c   1.000
_cell.angle_alpha   90.00
_cell.angle_beta   90.00
_cell.angle_gamma   90.00
#
_symmetry.space_group_name_H-M   'P 1'
#
loop_
_entity.id
_entity.type
_entity.pdbx_description
1 polymer ?
#
loop_
_entity_poly.entity_id
_entity_poly.type
_entity_poly.pdbx_seq_one_letter_code
_entity_poly.pdbx_strand_id
1 'polypeptide(L)'
;MCWLFNSDDGGINNQWRHHVPAEIRPRHGPTRVRDPRWVLLPIFRYEKDSDNVGDVLKQALSKVLVHYYPLAGSMVISPEGSFIVELTKKGVQFVEAMADCSMDMLGDVHVPDPDVTNKLIYSDPKAKTILGTPSLTAQVTKFECGRFTLGIRVSHSLVDGVSGMNFVNSWAQTAGGKPVTAVPFHDQTLLKSRVPPQIKYPYHGFVQVTDTSDTESLCQRDPLVHMLFLFVADKIEATKKAALSEGKVRTRWCGARAARL
;
A
#
# COMPACT_ATOMS: atom_id res chain seq x y z
N MET A 1 3.62 -5.20 21.96
CA MET A 1 2.42 -5.61 22.71
C MET A 1 1.38 -4.55 22.42
N CYS A 2 0.22 -4.94 21.89
CA CYS A 2 -0.77 -4.05 21.25
C CYS A 2 -1.50 -3.16 22.26
N TRP A 3 -1.84 -1.95 21.81
CA TRP A 3 -2.95 -1.19 22.37
C TRP A 3 -4.27 -1.76 21.84
N LEU A 4 -5.15 -2.21 22.74
CA LEU A 4 -6.57 -2.41 22.51
C LEU A 4 -7.27 -1.13 22.97
N PHE A 5 -8.19 -0.57 22.17
CA PHE A 5 -9.14 0.43 22.69
C PHE A 5 -10.56 -0.12 22.52
N ASN A 6 -11.18 -0.44 23.66
CA ASN A 6 -12.64 -0.36 23.83
C ASN A 6 -13.00 1.12 23.97
N SER A 7 -14.16 1.53 23.45
CA SER A 7 -14.56 2.92 23.31
C SER A 7 -14.90 3.66 24.61
N ASP A 8 -14.79 3.03 25.77
CA ASP A 8 -15.17 3.63 27.06
C ASP A 8 -14.04 3.40 28.07
N ASP A 9 -13.12 4.37 28.16
CA ASP A 9 -12.50 4.84 29.41
C ASP A 9 -11.27 5.71 29.10
N GLY A 10 -11.30 6.94 29.60
CA GLY A 10 -10.22 7.90 29.49
C GLY A 10 -9.04 7.53 30.40
N GLY A 11 -7.87 7.35 29.80
CA GLY A 11 -6.61 7.19 30.53
C GLY A 11 -5.53 6.54 29.66
N ILE A 12 -4.73 7.34 28.96
CA ILE A 12 -3.62 6.85 28.13
C ILE A 12 -2.33 6.85 28.96
N ASN A 13 -1.74 5.67 29.15
CA ASN A 13 -0.41 5.50 29.73
C ASN A 13 0.63 5.35 28.60
N ASN A 14 1.44 6.37 28.33
CA ASN A 14 2.38 6.41 27.21
C ASN A 14 3.61 5.51 27.43
N GLN A 15 3.60 4.28 26.96
CA GLN A 15 4.84 3.52 26.76
C GLN A 15 4.72 2.65 25.51
N TRP A 16 5.40 3.05 24.44
CA TRP A 16 6.14 2.27 23.43
C TRP A 16 6.52 3.22 22.29
N ARG A 17 7.64 3.97 22.45
CA ARG A 17 8.31 4.68 21.35
C ARG A 17 9.32 3.72 20.73
N HIS A 18 9.15 3.35 19.47
CA HIS A 18 10.19 2.61 18.76
C HIS A 18 11.22 3.61 18.21
N HIS A 19 12.43 3.54 18.74
CA HIS A 19 13.58 4.34 18.30
C HIS A 19 14.19 3.68 17.05
N VAL A 20 14.32 4.43 15.96
CA VAL A 20 14.96 3.98 14.72
C VAL A 20 16.41 4.52 14.74
N PRO A 21 17.42 3.69 15.01
CA PRO A 21 18.79 4.17 15.26
C PRO A 21 19.45 4.79 14.02
N ALA A 22 20.33 5.77 14.27
CA ALA A 22 21.05 6.62 13.30
C ALA A 22 22.04 5.92 12.35
N GLU A 23 22.46 4.67 12.60
CA GLU A 23 23.52 4.05 11.79
C GLU A 23 23.03 3.55 10.42
N ILE A 24 23.16 4.42 9.43
CA ILE A 24 23.11 4.11 8.00
C ILE A 24 24.51 3.65 7.58
N ARG A 25 24.77 2.33 7.66
CA ARG A 25 25.79 1.68 6.84
C ARG A 25 25.08 0.66 5.96
N PRO A 26 25.34 0.62 4.63
CA PRO A 26 24.82 -0.44 3.79
C PRO A 26 25.39 -1.76 4.31
N ARG A 27 24.53 -2.59 4.90
CA ARG A 27 24.93 -3.98 5.16
C ARG A 27 24.78 -4.69 3.82
N HIS A 28 25.90 -4.96 3.17
CA HIS A 28 25.97 -5.92 2.08
C HIS A 28 25.57 -7.30 2.62
N GLY A 29 24.29 -7.62 2.57
CA GLY A 29 23.71 -8.91 2.91
C GLY A 29 22.35 -9.04 2.21
N PRO A 30 21.94 -10.25 1.81
CA PRO A 30 20.73 -10.45 1.03
C PRO A 30 19.49 -10.11 1.86
N THR A 31 18.97 -8.90 1.70
CA THR A 31 17.69 -8.47 2.26
C THR A 31 16.60 -9.16 1.46
N ARG A 32 16.10 -10.28 1.97
CA ARG A 32 14.87 -10.90 1.47
C ARG A 32 13.72 -9.91 1.64
N VAL A 33 13.39 -9.19 0.56
CA VAL A 33 12.11 -8.50 0.44
C VAL A 33 11.05 -9.58 0.64
N ARG A 34 10.34 -9.53 1.77
CA ARG A 34 9.19 -10.41 2.04
C ARG A 34 8.21 -10.19 0.88
N ASP A 35 7.87 -11.26 0.18
CA ASP A 35 7.15 -11.28 -1.10
C ASP A 35 6.24 -10.05 -1.33
N PRO A 36 6.69 -9.06 -2.13
CA PRO A 36 5.98 -7.80 -2.33
C PRO A 36 4.70 -7.96 -3.17
N ARG A 37 4.40 -9.16 -3.70
CA ARG A 37 3.27 -9.40 -4.61
C ARG A 37 1.89 -9.17 -3.99
N TRP A 38 1.79 -9.12 -2.66
CA TRP A 38 0.50 -9.08 -1.95
C TRP A 38 0.27 -7.82 -1.12
N VAL A 39 1.17 -6.83 -1.20
CA VAL A 39 1.10 -5.63 -0.37
C VAL A 39 1.37 -4.37 -1.18
N LEU A 40 0.55 -3.35 -1.00
CA LEU A 40 0.86 -2.00 -1.43
C LEU A 40 1.60 -1.30 -0.29
N LEU A 41 2.75 -0.72 -0.63
CA LEU A 41 3.71 -0.14 0.32
C LEU A 41 3.99 1.36 0.02
N PRO A 42 2.98 2.24 -0.05
CA PRO A 42 3.26 3.64 -0.35
C PRO A 42 3.93 4.35 0.84
N ILE A 43 4.94 5.16 0.53
CA ILE A 43 5.61 6.07 1.46
C ILE A 43 5.33 7.49 1.00
N PHE A 44 4.74 8.29 1.89
CA PHE A 44 4.50 9.71 1.65
C PHE A 44 5.49 10.55 2.46
N ARG A 45 6.14 11.50 1.80
CA ARG A 45 7.02 12.49 2.44
C ARG A 45 6.27 13.78 2.67
N TYR A 46 6.47 14.38 3.83
CA TYR A 46 5.88 15.66 4.19
C TYR A 46 6.97 16.61 4.66
N GLU A 47 7.14 17.68 3.89
CA GLU A 47 8.19 18.69 4.12
C GLU A 47 7.85 19.69 5.24
N LYS A 48 6.61 19.68 5.73
CA LYS A 48 6.16 20.58 6.79
C LYS A 48 6.20 19.89 8.15
N ASP A 49 6.80 20.56 9.11
CA ASP A 49 6.80 20.13 10.52
C ASP A 49 5.39 20.16 11.13
N SER A 50 5.13 19.22 12.04
CA SER A 50 3.91 19.13 12.81
C SER A 50 4.13 18.30 14.10
N ASP A 51 4.02 18.99 15.23
CA ASP A 51 4.17 18.37 16.56
C ASP A 51 3.09 17.34 16.87
N ASN A 52 1.87 17.52 16.38
CA ASN A 52 0.72 16.65 16.67
C ASN A 52 0.31 15.73 15.50
N VAL A 53 1.14 15.59 14.47
CA VAL A 53 0.78 14.79 13.28
C VAL A 53 0.38 13.35 13.60
N GLY A 54 1.04 12.71 14.57
CA GLY A 54 0.71 11.34 14.99
C GLY A 54 -0.74 11.23 15.46
N ASP A 55 -1.17 12.15 16.33
CA ASP A 55 -2.53 12.19 16.85
C ASP A 55 -3.55 12.56 15.77
N VAL A 56 -3.24 13.55 14.93
CA VAL A 56 -4.12 13.95 13.81
C VAL A 56 -4.36 12.78 12.86
N LEU A 57 -3.28 12.12 12.43
CA LEU A 57 -3.37 10.98 11.51
C LEU A 57 -4.09 9.79 12.16
N LYS A 58 -3.80 9.47 13.42
CA LYS A 58 -4.42 8.38 14.16
C LYS A 58 -5.93 8.60 14.37
N GLN A 59 -6.33 9.80 14.77
CA GLN A 59 -7.75 10.15 14.91
C GLN A 59 -8.48 10.12 13.57
N ALA A 60 -7.86 10.65 12.52
CA ALA A 60 -8.41 10.60 11.17
C ALA A 60 -8.54 9.17 10.66
N LEU A 61 -7.57 8.30 10.99
CA LEU A 61 -7.58 6.89 10.61
C LEU A 61 -8.77 6.18 11.27
N SER A 62 -8.99 6.41 12.56
CA SER A 62 -10.14 5.86 13.30
C SER A 62 -11.47 6.26 12.66
N LYS A 63 -11.61 7.53 12.26
CA LYS A 63 -12.82 8.04 11.60
C LYS A 63 -13.03 7.47 10.20
N VAL A 64 -11.99 7.46 9.36
CA VAL A 64 -12.11 6.98 7.97
C VAL A 64 -12.34 5.46 7.92
N LEU A 65 -11.83 4.70 8.90
CA LEU A 65 -12.07 3.26 9.00
C LEU A 65 -13.54 2.90 9.27
N VAL A 66 -14.40 3.84 9.67
CA VAL A 66 -15.85 3.61 9.69
C VAL A 66 -16.36 3.36 8.28
N HIS A 67 -15.86 4.12 7.30
CA HIS A 67 -16.19 3.92 5.89
C HIS A 67 -15.43 2.74 5.30
N TYR A 68 -14.19 2.50 5.71
CA TYR A 68 -13.31 1.44 5.19
C TYR A 68 -13.15 0.27 6.16
N TYR A 69 -14.24 -0.12 6.83
CA TYR A 69 -14.20 -1.11 7.91
C TYR A 69 -13.58 -2.48 7.55
N PRO A 70 -13.62 -2.99 6.30
CA PRO A 70 -12.94 -4.25 5.98
C PRO A 70 -11.42 -4.19 6.18
N LEU A 71 -10.80 -3.01 6.06
CA LEU A 71 -9.36 -2.83 6.27
C LEU A 71 -8.93 -3.02 7.73
N ALA A 72 -9.87 -2.92 8.68
CA ALA A 72 -9.65 -3.23 10.08
C ALA A 72 -9.93 -4.72 10.42
N GLY A 73 -10.28 -5.53 9.42
CA GLY A 73 -10.53 -6.95 9.57
C GLY A 73 -9.26 -7.80 9.46
N SER A 74 -9.43 -9.10 9.72
CA SER A 74 -8.38 -10.12 9.58
C SER A 74 -8.74 -11.07 8.45
N MET A 75 -7.76 -11.46 7.65
CA MET A 75 -7.98 -12.42 6.57
C MET A 75 -8.03 -13.84 7.15
N VAL A 76 -9.09 -14.57 6.82
CA VAL A 76 -9.27 -15.98 7.22
C VAL A 76 -9.70 -16.81 6.01
N ILE A 77 -9.62 -18.13 6.13
CA ILE A 77 -10.13 -19.07 5.13
C ILE A 77 -11.51 -19.53 5.61
N SER A 78 -12.53 -19.41 4.75
CA SER A 78 -13.88 -19.90 5.02
C SER A 78 -13.92 -21.43 5.02
N PRO A 79 -14.97 -22.06 5.58
CA PRO A 79 -15.15 -23.51 5.50
C PRO A 79 -15.11 -24.07 4.07
N GLU A 80 -15.48 -23.25 3.08
CA GLU A 80 -15.47 -23.57 1.65
C GLU A 80 -14.10 -23.34 0.98
N GLY A 81 -13.06 -23.00 1.75
CA GLY A 81 -11.69 -22.81 1.25
C GLY A 81 -11.43 -21.44 0.59
N SER A 82 -12.34 -20.47 0.74
CA SER A 82 -12.20 -19.14 0.14
C SER A 82 -11.61 -18.13 1.12
N PHE A 83 -10.82 -17.17 0.65
CA PHE A 83 -10.39 -16.06 1.50
C PHE A 83 -11.57 -15.13 1.81
N ILE A 84 -11.77 -14.84 3.10
CA ILE A 84 -12.76 -13.89 3.58
C ILE A 84 -12.14 -12.95 4.61
N VAL A 85 -12.84 -11.84 4.89
CA VAL A 85 -12.44 -10.89 5.92
C VAL A 85 -13.33 -11.05 7.14
N GLU A 86 -12.74 -11.46 8.25
CA GLU A 86 -13.39 -11.46 9.55
C GLU A 86 -13.25 -10.08 10.20
N LEU A 87 -14.39 -9.44 10.50
CA LEU A 87 -14.43 -8.13 11.14
C LEU A 87 -14.20 -8.26 12.65
N THR A 88 -12.94 -8.45 13.02
CA THR A 88 -12.55 -8.84 14.39
C THR A 88 -12.61 -7.71 15.43
N LYS A 89 -13.04 -6.49 15.07
CA LYS A 89 -12.96 -5.26 15.91
C LYS A 89 -11.57 -5.02 16.55
N LYS A 90 -10.51 -5.71 16.09
CA LYS A 90 -9.14 -5.60 16.61
C LYS A 90 -8.46 -4.30 16.17
N GLY A 91 -9.03 -3.61 15.20
CA GLY A 91 -8.53 -2.33 14.70
C GLY A 91 -7.30 -2.49 13.80
N VAL A 92 -6.57 -1.39 13.64
CA VAL A 92 -5.42 -1.25 12.74
C VAL A 92 -4.21 -0.87 13.55
N GLN A 93 -3.05 -1.44 13.22
CA GLN A 93 -1.80 -1.10 13.89
C GLN A 93 -1.27 0.23 13.36
N PHE A 94 -1.17 1.21 14.25
CA PHE A 94 -0.62 2.54 13.99
C PHE A 94 0.66 2.71 14.82
N VAL A 95 1.78 2.98 14.16
CA VAL A 95 3.11 3.07 14.78
C VAL A 95 3.63 4.49 14.68
N GLU A 96 4.09 5.03 15.80
CA GLU A 96 4.84 6.28 15.86
C GLU A 96 6.31 5.98 16.09
N ALA A 97 7.14 6.45 15.18
CA ALA A 97 8.58 6.25 15.19
C ALA A 97 9.32 7.60 15.12
N MET A 98 10.54 7.61 15.64
CA MET A 98 11.47 8.72 15.52
C MET A 98 12.76 8.22 14.88
N ALA A 99 13.29 9.01 13.94
CA ALA A 99 14.57 8.79 13.29
C ALA A 99 15.55 9.89 13.72
N ASP A 100 16.73 9.50 14.18
CA ASP A 100 17.77 10.41 14.67
C ASP A 100 18.62 10.95 13.51
N CYS A 101 17.98 11.31 12.41
CA CYS A 101 18.63 11.87 11.23
C CYS A 101 17.69 12.85 10.52
N SER A 102 18.25 13.63 9.58
CA SER A 102 17.44 14.43 8.66
C SER A 102 16.77 13.54 7.62
N MET A 103 15.54 13.87 7.23
CA MET A 103 14.82 13.21 6.13
C MET A 103 15.56 13.32 4.78
N ASP A 104 16.47 14.28 4.62
CA ASP A 104 17.30 14.42 3.42
C ASP A 104 18.25 13.21 3.22
N MET A 105 18.58 12.51 4.30
CA MET A 105 19.42 11.31 4.27
C MET A 105 18.73 10.09 3.66
N LEU A 106 17.41 10.14 3.44
CA LEU A 106 16.66 9.06 2.78
C LEU A 106 16.97 8.94 1.28
N GLY A 107 17.62 9.94 0.68
CA GLY A 107 17.84 9.99 -0.76
C GLY A 107 16.53 10.09 -1.55
N ASP A 108 16.52 9.54 -2.76
CA ASP A 108 15.34 9.47 -3.62
C ASP A 108 14.49 8.24 -3.26
N VAL A 109 13.41 8.45 -2.51
CA VAL A 109 12.46 7.40 -2.13
C VAL A 109 11.61 6.89 -3.31
N HIS A 110 11.67 7.54 -4.48
CA HIS A 110 11.03 7.03 -5.69
C HIS A 110 11.78 5.83 -6.26
N VAL A 111 13.04 5.62 -5.88
CA VAL A 111 13.78 4.38 -6.11
C VAL A 111 13.58 3.49 -4.89
N PRO A 112 12.85 2.36 -5.01
CA PRO A 112 12.65 1.47 -3.87
C PRO A 112 13.99 0.92 -3.38
N ASP A 113 14.41 1.36 -2.20
CA ASP A 113 15.47 0.74 -1.43
C ASP A 113 14.81 -0.12 -0.34
N PRO A 114 14.95 -1.46 -0.37
CA PRO A 114 14.40 -2.34 0.64
C PRO A 114 14.82 -1.99 2.07
N ASP A 115 16.06 -1.55 2.29
CA ASP A 115 16.56 -1.23 3.64
C ASP A 115 15.90 0.02 4.21
N VAL A 116 15.65 1.01 3.35
CA VAL A 116 14.92 2.23 3.74
C VAL A 116 13.44 1.90 3.92
N THR A 117 12.84 1.20 2.96
CA THR A 117 11.41 0.87 2.94
C THR A 117 11.00 0.08 4.18
N ASN A 118 11.79 -0.93 4.57
CA ASN A 118 11.51 -1.77 5.74
C ASN A 118 11.62 -1.02 7.08
N LYS A 119 12.31 0.12 7.12
CA LYS A 119 12.38 0.98 8.31
C LYS A 119 11.25 1.98 8.38
N LEU A 120 10.75 2.45 7.24
CA LEU A 120 9.68 3.46 7.15
C LEU A 120 8.28 2.86 7.14
N ILE A 121 8.16 1.56 6.88
CA ILE A 121 6.88 0.84 6.88
C ILE A 121 6.91 -0.26 7.94
N TYR A 122 5.99 -0.16 8.89
CA TYR A 122 5.85 -1.19 9.90
C TYR A 122 5.34 -2.50 9.29
N SER A 123 6.11 -3.56 9.51
CA SER A 123 5.72 -4.94 9.24
C SER A 123 5.80 -5.76 10.51
N ASP A 124 4.73 -6.48 10.85
CA ASP A 124 4.73 -7.35 12.03
C ASP A 124 5.80 -8.45 11.86
N PRO A 125 6.81 -8.53 12.74
CA PRO A 125 7.85 -9.55 12.65
C PRO A 125 7.29 -10.98 12.79
N LYS A 126 6.15 -11.15 13.48
CA LYS A 126 5.49 -12.44 13.72
C LYS A 126 4.61 -12.87 12.55
N ALA A 127 4.24 -11.95 11.68
CA ALA A 127 3.42 -12.25 10.51
C ALA A 127 4.26 -13.04 9.48
N LYS A 128 3.93 -14.32 9.33
CA LYS A 128 4.60 -15.26 8.40
C LYS A 128 3.79 -15.53 7.14
N THR A 129 2.48 -15.30 7.19
CA THR A 129 1.53 -15.60 6.10
C THR A 129 0.50 -14.48 6.01
N ILE A 130 -0.20 -14.39 4.87
CA ILE A 130 -1.26 -13.40 4.65
C ILE A 130 -2.38 -13.47 5.69
N LEU A 131 -2.69 -14.67 6.21
CA LEU A 131 -3.73 -14.89 7.22
C LEU A 131 -3.37 -14.34 8.61
N GLY A 132 -2.09 -14.38 8.98
CA GLY A 132 -1.59 -13.86 10.25
C GLY A 132 -1.15 -12.40 10.19
N THR A 133 -1.32 -11.76 9.03
CA THR A 133 -0.86 -10.42 8.76
C THR A 133 -2.03 -9.42 8.92
N PRO A 134 -1.85 -8.30 9.64
CA PRO A 134 -2.82 -7.21 9.61
C PRO A 134 -3.10 -6.71 8.19
N SER A 135 -4.38 -6.54 7.86
CA SER A 135 -4.86 -6.07 6.56
C SER A 135 -4.35 -4.67 6.21
N LEU A 136 -4.19 -3.82 7.22
CA LEU A 136 -3.65 -2.47 7.13
C LEU A 136 -2.71 -2.25 8.32
N THR A 137 -1.56 -1.63 8.06
CA THR A 137 -0.73 -0.98 9.07
C THR A 137 -0.29 0.39 8.58
N ALA A 138 -0.07 1.32 9.50
CA ALA A 138 0.46 2.64 9.21
C ALA A 138 1.57 2.99 10.18
N GLN A 139 2.62 3.64 9.68
CA GLN A 139 3.72 4.14 10.47
C GLN A 139 3.97 5.60 10.13
N VAL A 140 3.97 6.46 11.14
CA VAL A 140 4.49 7.83 11.03
C VAL A 140 5.89 7.86 11.62
N THR A 141 6.87 8.32 10.85
CA THR A 141 8.26 8.47 11.29
C THR A 141 8.62 9.94 11.25
N LYS A 142 8.88 10.52 12.43
CA LYS A 142 9.39 11.90 12.55
C LYS A 142 10.91 11.91 12.51
N PHE A 143 11.47 12.89 11.83
CA PHE A 143 12.91 13.09 11.69
C PHE A 143 13.36 14.28 12.54
N GLU A 144 14.66 14.37 12.87
CA GLU A 144 15.21 15.47 13.68
C GLU A 144 14.95 16.85 13.05
N CYS A 145 14.81 16.92 11.73
CA CYS A 145 14.46 18.14 11.00
C CYS A 145 12.97 18.53 11.09
N GLY A 146 12.18 17.93 11.97
CA GLY A 146 10.73 18.17 12.16
C GLY A 146 9.83 17.56 11.08
N ARG A 147 10.37 17.29 9.90
CA ARG A 147 9.69 16.61 8.78
C ARG A 147 9.35 15.16 9.12
N PHE A 148 8.39 14.59 8.39
CA PHE A 148 7.94 13.21 8.66
C PHE A 148 7.59 12.44 7.39
N THR A 149 7.62 11.11 7.52
CA THR A 149 7.09 10.18 6.52
C THR A 149 5.88 9.42 7.06
N LEU A 150 4.94 9.11 6.17
CA LEU A 150 3.85 8.17 6.42
C LEU A 150 4.06 6.93 5.54
N GLY A 151 4.46 5.82 6.15
CA GLY A 151 4.52 4.51 5.52
C GLY A 151 3.23 3.74 5.75
N ILE A 152 2.61 3.25 4.68
CA ILE A 152 1.37 2.46 4.75
C ILE A 152 1.66 1.09 4.18
N ARG A 153 1.09 0.06 4.80
CA ARG A 153 1.05 -1.29 4.25
C ARG A 153 -0.37 -1.77 4.23
N VAL A 154 -0.87 -2.09 3.04
CA VAL A 154 -2.24 -2.61 2.85
C VAL A 154 -2.22 -3.88 2.01
N SER A 155 -3.02 -4.87 2.38
CA SER A 155 -3.14 -6.13 1.66
C SER A 155 -3.81 -5.94 0.30
N HIS A 156 -3.10 -6.30 -0.78
CA HIS A 156 -3.60 -6.21 -2.16
C HIS A 156 -4.74 -7.22 -2.45
N SER A 157 -4.95 -8.21 -1.57
CA SER A 157 -6.13 -9.08 -1.65
C SER A 157 -7.43 -8.37 -1.26
N LEU A 158 -7.36 -7.19 -0.62
CA LEU A 158 -8.54 -6.40 -0.23
C LEU A 158 -8.79 -5.21 -1.15
N VAL A 159 -7.72 -4.67 -1.72
CA VAL A 159 -7.76 -3.45 -2.52
C VAL A 159 -6.90 -3.60 -3.76
N ASP A 160 -7.39 -3.08 -4.87
CA ASP A 160 -6.54 -2.73 -6.00
C ASP A 160 -5.87 -1.36 -5.77
N GLY A 161 -5.04 -0.93 -6.72
CA GLY A 161 -4.36 0.37 -6.62
C GLY A 161 -5.34 1.57 -6.54
N VAL A 162 -6.51 1.47 -7.18
CA VAL A 162 -7.51 2.56 -7.21
C VAL A 162 -8.22 2.69 -5.87
N SER A 163 -8.77 1.59 -5.36
CA SER A 163 -9.42 1.52 -4.05
C SER A 163 -8.46 1.82 -2.91
N GLY A 164 -7.20 1.37 -3.00
CA GLY A 164 -6.13 1.72 -2.06
C GLY A 164 -5.86 3.22 -2.03
N MET A 165 -5.75 3.88 -3.19
CA MET A 165 -5.52 5.33 -3.24
C MET A 165 -6.75 6.13 -2.81
N ASN A 166 -7.97 5.65 -3.11
CA ASN A 166 -9.20 6.26 -2.60
C ASN A 166 -9.25 6.25 -1.06
N PHE A 167 -8.81 5.16 -0.44
CA PHE A 167 -8.66 5.09 1.01
C PHE A 167 -7.67 6.15 1.52
N VAL A 168 -6.47 6.24 0.93
CA VAL A 168 -5.45 7.24 1.34
C VAL A 168 -5.97 8.67 1.18
N ASN A 169 -6.64 8.97 0.07
CA ASN A 169 -7.23 10.29 -0.17
C ASN A 169 -8.32 10.61 0.85
N SER A 170 -9.20 9.64 1.15
CA SER A 170 -10.25 9.81 2.16
C SER A 170 -9.65 10.01 3.56
N TRP A 171 -8.56 9.32 3.87
CA TRP A 171 -7.84 9.50 5.13
C TRP A 171 -7.23 10.91 5.22
N ALA A 172 -6.58 11.38 4.15
CA ALA A 172 -6.02 12.73 4.09
C ALA A 172 -7.11 13.83 4.19
N GLN A 173 -8.26 13.66 3.53
CA GLN A 173 -9.43 14.54 3.69
C GLN A 173 -9.87 14.62 5.15
N THR A 174 -10.04 13.46 5.79
CA THR A 174 -10.46 13.36 7.18
C THR A 174 -9.45 14.01 8.13
N ALA A 175 -8.15 13.84 7.88
CA ALA A 175 -7.07 14.49 8.63
C ALA A 175 -7.08 16.01 8.46
N GLY A 176 -7.45 16.50 7.28
CA GLY A 176 -7.67 17.92 7.01
C GLY A 176 -9.02 18.46 7.49
N GLY A 177 -9.80 17.69 8.25
CA GLY A 177 -11.11 18.10 8.76
C GLY A 177 -12.22 18.18 7.70
N LYS A 178 -12.00 17.59 6.52
CA LYS A 178 -12.99 17.53 5.43
C LYS A 178 -13.75 16.20 5.49
N PRO A 179 -15.04 16.17 5.09
CA PRO A 179 -15.77 14.93 4.96
C PRO A 179 -15.21 14.06 3.83
N VAL A 180 -15.38 12.75 3.95
CA VAL A 180 -15.05 11.79 2.89
C VAL A 180 -15.97 12.01 1.69
N THR A 181 -15.38 12.27 0.51
CA THR A 181 -16.16 12.56 -0.70
C THR A 181 -16.57 11.32 -1.49
N ALA A 182 -15.77 10.26 -1.44
CA ALA A 182 -15.99 9.03 -2.19
C ALA A 182 -16.20 7.87 -1.20
N VAL A 183 -17.46 7.62 -0.85
CA VAL A 183 -17.81 6.53 0.08
C VAL A 183 -17.61 5.18 -0.64
N PRO A 184 -16.84 4.24 -0.05
CA PRO A 184 -16.61 2.94 -0.67
C PRO A 184 -17.86 2.06 -0.64
N PHE A 185 -18.02 1.24 -1.68
CA PHE A 185 -19.05 0.22 -1.79
C PHE A 185 -18.43 -1.16 -1.54
N HIS A 186 -18.90 -1.87 -0.51
CA HIS A 186 -18.26 -3.10 -0.01
C HIS A 186 -18.94 -4.39 -0.43
N ASP A 187 -20.09 -4.33 -1.10
CA ASP A 187 -20.80 -5.55 -1.53
C ASP A 187 -20.12 -6.17 -2.75
N GLN A 188 -19.31 -7.19 -2.48
CA GLN A 188 -18.59 -7.96 -3.50
C GLN A 188 -19.47 -9.00 -4.21
N THR A 189 -20.74 -9.15 -3.84
CA THR A 189 -21.64 -10.11 -4.52
C THR A 189 -21.85 -9.76 -5.99
N LEU A 190 -21.68 -8.48 -6.37
CA LEU A 190 -21.71 -8.02 -7.76
C LEU A 190 -20.61 -8.64 -8.63
N LEU A 191 -19.52 -9.12 -8.02
CA LEU A 191 -18.39 -9.75 -8.70
C LEU A 191 -18.49 -11.28 -8.71
N LYS A 192 -19.57 -11.87 -8.17
CA LYS A 192 -19.76 -13.32 -8.19
C LYS A 192 -19.89 -13.83 -9.62
N SER A 193 -19.30 -15.01 -9.86
CA SER A 193 -19.51 -15.73 -11.11
C SER A 193 -20.99 -16.10 -11.28
N ARG A 194 -21.45 -16.16 -12.53
CA ARG A 194 -22.75 -16.73 -12.89
C ARG A 194 -22.86 -18.18 -12.40
N VAL A 195 -24.08 -18.61 -12.07
CA VAL A 195 -24.40 -19.99 -11.68
C VAL A 195 -25.43 -20.55 -12.67
N PRO A 196 -25.09 -21.54 -13.53
CA PRO A 196 -23.76 -22.11 -13.72
C PRO A 196 -22.81 -21.14 -14.45
N PRO A 197 -21.47 -21.30 -14.32
CA PRO A 197 -20.50 -20.49 -15.05
C PRO A 197 -20.71 -20.55 -16.56
N GLN A 198 -20.71 -19.40 -17.23
CA GLN A 198 -20.91 -19.27 -18.67
C GLN A 198 -19.61 -18.79 -19.33
N ILE A 199 -18.74 -19.73 -19.71
CA ILE A 199 -17.44 -19.45 -20.35
C ILE A 199 -17.64 -19.45 -21.87
N LYS A 200 -17.58 -18.27 -22.49
CA LYS A 200 -17.78 -18.13 -23.95
C LYS A 200 -16.50 -18.25 -24.77
N TYR A 201 -15.36 -17.91 -24.18
CA TYR A 201 -14.07 -17.85 -24.87
C TYR A 201 -12.98 -18.40 -23.94
N PRO A 202 -11.92 -19.02 -24.49
CA PRO A 202 -10.75 -19.36 -23.70
C PRO A 202 -10.13 -18.09 -23.12
N TYR A 203 -9.86 -18.11 -21.81
CA TYR A 203 -9.15 -17.03 -21.14
C TYR A 203 -7.71 -17.46 -20.88
N HIS A 204 -6.76 -16.85 -21.58
CA HIS A 204 -5.35 -17.23 -21.52
C HIS A 204 -4.58 -16.59 -20.35
N GLY A 205 -5.22 -15.71 -19.56
CA GLY A 205 -4.54 -15.01 -18.45
C GLY A 205 -4.12 -15.91 -17.28
N PHE A 206 -4.65 -17.13 -17.19
CA PHE A 206 -4.25 -18.14 -16.19
C PHE A 206 -3.41 -19.27 -16.78
N VAL A 207 -3.01 -19.18 -18.06
CA VAL A 207 -2.14 -20.20 -18.65
C VAL A 207 -0.77 -20.07 -18.00
N GLN A 208 -0.30 -21.16 -17.38
CA GLN A 208 1.04 -21.22 -16.84
C GLN A 208 2.03 -21.20 -17.99
N VAL A 209 2.70 -20.06 -18.18
CA VAL A 209 3.76 -19.92 -19.17
C VAL A 209 5.04 -20.48 -18.56
N THR A 210 5.73 -21.34 -19.30
CA THR A 210 7.04 -21.85 -18.89
C THR A 210 8.00 -20.67 -18.73
N ASP A 211 8.71 -20.61 -17.60
CA ASP A 211 9.74 -19.62 -17.36
C ASP A 211 11.00 -19.94 -18.18
N THR A 212 10.89 -19.75 -19.48
CA THR A 212 11.97 -20.00 -20.46
C THR A 212 13.20 -19.14 -20.22
N SER A 213 13.04 -18.00 -19.54
CA SER A 213 14.11 -17.04 -19.24
C SER A 213 14.72 -17.26 -17.85
N ASP A 214 14.27 -18.28 -17.10
CA ASP A 214 14.71 -18.56 -15.72
C ASP A 214 14.58 -17.32 -14.78
N THR A 215 13.58 -16.49 -15.07
CA THR A 215 13.32 -15.20 -14.41
C THR A 215 13.13 -15.36 -12.90
N GLU A 216 12.43 -16.42 -12.47
CA GLU A 216 12.19 -16.69 -11.06
C GLU A 216 13.50 -16.96 -10.33
N SER A 217 14.37 -17.79 -10.90
CA SER A 217 15.63 -18.12 -10.24
C SER A 217 16.62 -16.97 -10.30
N LEU A 218 16.64 -16.19 -11.38
CA LEU A 218 17.42 -14.95 -11.48
C LEU A 218 17.02 -13.96 -10.38
N CYS A 219 15.72 -13.74 -10.17
CA CYS A 219 15.23 -12.90 -9.07
C CYS A 219 15.62 -13.40 -7.67
N GLN A 220 15.90 -14.70 -7.51
CA GLN A 220 16.30 -15.30 -6.24
C GLN A 220 17.82 -15.31 -6.03
N ARG A 221 18.60 -15.47 -7.10
CA ARG A 221 20.07 -15.57 -7.06
C ARG A 221 20.72 -14.20 -7.03
N ASP A 222 20.22 -13.28 -7.85
CA ASP A 222 20.87 -12.00 -8.11
C ASP A 222 20.17 -10.85 -7.36
N PRO A 223 20.92 -9.86 -6.87
CA PRO A 223 20.33 -8.67 -6.28
C PRO A 223 19.57 -7.89 -7.36
N LEU A 224 18.30 -7.59 -7.08
CA LEU A 224 17.50 -6.72 -7.94
C LEU A 224 17.96 -5.27 -7.79
N VAL A 225 18.24 -4.62 -8.91
CA VAL A 225 18.57 -3.20 -8.98
C VAL A 225 17.36 -2.44 -9.47
N HIS A 226 16.83 -1.55 -8.64
CA HIS A 226 15.75 -0.65 -9.02
C HIS A 226 16.32 0.60 -9.69
N MET A 227 15.78 0.97 -10.85
CA MET A 227 16.16 2.19 -11.58
C MET A 227 14.92 3.02 -11.91
N LEU A 228 15.04 4.33 -11.76
CA LEU A 228 14.02 5.30 -12.15
C LEU A 228 14.40 5.94 -13.49
N PHE A 229 13.50 5.85 -14.46
CA PHE A 229 13.67 6.48 -15.77
C PHE A 229 12.65 7.60 -15.95
N LEU A 230 13.13 8.83 -16.09
CA LEU A 230 12.26 10.00 -16.30
C LEU A 230 11.86 10.14 -17.76
N PHE A 231 10.56 10.06 -18.02
CA PHE A 231 9.93 10.37 -19.31
C PHE A 231 9.30 11.76 -19.27
N VAL A 232 10.02 12.74 -19.81
CA VAL A 232 9.50 14.11 -19.99
C VAL A 232 8.54 14.19 -21.18
N ALA A 233 7.73 15.25 -21.23
CA ALA A 233 6.68 15.44 -22.23
C ALA A 233 7.16 15.19 -23.68
N ASP A 234 8.28 15.79 -24.08
CA ASP A 234 8.83 15.65 -25.44
C ASP A 234 9.24 14.21 -25.77
N LYS A 235 9.80 13.47 -24.79
CA LYS A 235 10.14 12.05 -24.96
C LYS A 235 8.88 11.20 -25.12
N ILE A 236 7.83 11.51 -24.38
CA ILE A 236 6.53 10.84 -24.50
C ILE A 236 5.93 11.12 -25.89
N GLU A 237 5.97 12.36 -26.35
CA GLU A 237 5.46 12.75 -27.67
C GLU A 237 6.25 12.06 -28.80
N ALA A 238 7.58 12.06 -28.73
CA ALA A 238 8.43 11.37 -29.68
C ALA A 238 8.13 9.86 -29.72
N THR A 239 7.95 9.22 -28.55
CA THR A 239 7.59 7.80 -28.44
C THR A 239 6.22 7.52 -29.07
N LYS A 240 5.23 8.36 -28.80
CA LYS A 240 3.90 8.25 -29.43
C LYS A 240 4.00 8.38 -30.95
N LYS A 241 4.74 9.36 -31.45
CA LYS A 241 4.93 9.57 -32.90
C LYS A 241 5.60 8.37 -33.56
N ALA A 242 6.66 7.83 -32.94
CA ALA A 242 7.35 6.63 -33.43
C ALA A 242 6.41 5.42 -33.49
N ALA A 243 5.67 5.14 -32.41
CA ALA A 243 4.73 4.03 -32.35
C ALA A 243 3.59 4.12 -33.39
N LEU A 244 3.16 5.34 -33.72
CA LEU A 244 2.12 5.59 -34.72
C LEU A 244 2.66 5.57 -36.16
N SER A 245 3.94 5.91 -36.36
CA SER A 245 4.57 5.97 -37.70
C SER A 245 4.67 4.62 -38.39
N GLU A 246 4.74 3.52 -37.62
CA GLU A 246 4.75 2.16 -38.17
C GLU A 246 3.38 1.64 -38.62
N GLY A 247 2.29 2.40 -38.42
CA GLY A 247 0.93 2.02 -38.82
C GLY A 247 0.33 0.80 -38.10
N LYS A 248 1.10 0.13 -37.22
CA LYS A 248 0.68 -1.04 -36.44
C LYS A 248 -0.19 -0.70 -35.24
N VAL A 249 -0.05 0.51 -34.69
CA VAL A 249 -0.85 0.99 -33.55
C VAL A 249 -1.86 2.02 -34.05
N ARG A 250 -3.15 1.65 -34.03
CA ARG A 250 -4.24 2.61 -34.24
C ARG A 250 -4.72 3.09 -32.88
N THR A 251 -4.86 4.41 -32.68
CA THR A 251 -5.50 4.97 -31.50
C THR A 251 -7.01 4.67 -31.53
N ARG A 252 -7.42 3.46 -31.18
CA ARG A 252 -8.79 3.19 -30.74
C ARG A 252 -8.86 3.35 -29.23
N TRP A 253 -8.84 4.61 -28.79
CA TRP A 253 -9.53 4.92 -27.55
C TRP A 253 -10.99 5.18 -27.94
N CYS A 254 -11.86 4.18 -27.70
CA CYS A 254 -13.30 4.42 -27.66
C CYS A 254 -13.56 5.30 -26.44
N GLY A 255 -13.41 6.62 -26.62
CA GLY A 255 -13.88 7.61 -25.67
C GLY A 255 -15.36 7.35 -25.38
N ALA A 256 -15.68 7.37 -24.10
CA ALA A 256 -17.02 7.31 -23.57
C ALA A 256 -18.00 8.11 -24.45
N ARG A 257 -19.07 7.47 -24.93
CA ARG A 257 -20.28 8.22 -25.26
C ARG A 257 -20.68 8.89 -23.96
N ALA A 258 -20.55 10.21 -23.91
CA ALA A 258 -21.30 11.02 -22.98
C ALA A 258 -22.77 10.68 -23.23
N ALA A 259 -23.36 9.89 -22.33
CA ALA A 259 -24.80 9.87 -22.19
C ALA A 259 -25.19 11.28 -21.74
N ARG A 260 -25.64 12.11 -22.70
CA ARG A 260 -26.51 13.23 -22.35
C ARG A 260 -27.81 12.59 -21.86
N LEU A 261 -28.24 13.02 -20.68
CA LEU A 261 -29.60 12.83 -20.18
C LEU A 261 -30.61 13.26 -21.24
#